data_AF-A0A964FM93-F1
#
_entry.id   AF-A0A964FM93-F1
#
_cell.length_a   1.000
_cell.length_b   1.000
_cell.length_c   1.000
_cell.angle_alpha   90.00
_cell.angle_beta   90.00
_cell.angle_gamma   90.00
#
_symmetry.space_group_name_H-M   'P 1'
#
loop_
_entity.id
_entity.type
_entity.pdbx_description
1 polymer ?
#
loop_
_entity_poly.entity_id
_entity_poly.type
_entity_poly.pdbx_seq_one_letter_code
_entity_poly.pdbx_strand_id
1 'polypeptide(L)'
;MPHRILARSRYLMLIAVLGCFTASVTLLLYGALETITSIGHVISTASISSENSKQLILSFIEVVDLFLLATVFYITALGLYELFIDERIKVPHWLEIHTIDDLKTKLTSAIVVVLSVLFLAEVVR
;
A
#
# COMPACT_ATOMS: atom_id res chain seq x y z
N MET A 1 36.88 -8.73 -8.94
CA MET A 1 36.62 -7.53 -8.10
C MET A 1 35.27 -6.81 -8.30
N PRO A 2 34.22 -7.31 -8.99
CA PRO A 2 32.90 -6.64 -9.03
C PRO A 2 32.02 -6.88 -7.77
N HIS A 3 32.32 -7.92 -6.98
CA HIS A 3 31.54 -8.31 -5.79
C HIS A 3 31.51 -7.25 -4.68
N ARG A 4 32.52 -6.38 -4.57
CA ARG A 4 32.55 -5.32 -3.52
C ARG A 4 31.66 -4.12 -3.86
N ILE A 5 31.36 -3.88 -5.14
CA ILE A 5 30.45 -2.82 -5.58
C ILE A 5 29.00 -3.29 -5.41
N LEU A 6 28.72 -4.56 -5.71
CA LEU A 6 27.43 -5.21 -5.46
C LEU A 6 27.11 -5.32 -3.96
N ALA A 7 28.12 -5.61 -3.12
CA ALA A 7 27.94 -5.61 -1.66
C ALA A 7 27.60 -4.21 -1.09
N ARG A 8 27.97 -3.13 -1.80
CA ARG A 8 27.60 -1.75 -1.45
C ARG A 8 26.19 -1.37 -1.92
N SER A 9 25.69 -2.00 -2.98
CA SER A 9 24.30 -1.84 -3.44
C SER A 9 23.30 -2.25 -2.35
N ARG A 10 23.60 -3.30 -1.56
CA ARG A 10 22.75 -3.74 -0.44
C ARG A 10 22.45 -2.64 0.58
N TYR A 11 23.43 -1.80 0.92
CA TYR A 11 23.24 -0.70 1.86
C TYR A 11 22.32 0.41 1.30
N LEU A 12 22.41 0.70 0.00
CA LEU A 12 21.49 1.64 -0.65
C LEU A 12 20.07 1.08 -0.71
N MET A 13 19.93 -0.21 -1.00
CA MET A 13 18.62 -0.87 -1.04
C MET A 13 17.97 -0.94 0.34
N LEU A 14 18.73 -1.11 1.41
CA LEU A 14 18.20 -1.05 2.78
C LEU A 14 17.53 0.28 3.09
N ILE A 15 18.06 1.41 2.61
CA ILE A 15 17.44 2.72 2.79
C ILE A 15 16.08 2.76 2.09
N ALA A 16 16.01 2.26 0.85
CA ALA A 16 14.76 2.20 0.09
C ALA A 16 13.72 1.28 0.76
N VAL A 17 14.14 0.11 1.24
CA VAL A 17 13.28 -0.83 1.96
C VAL A 17 12.73 -0.20 3.23
N LEU A 18 13.59 0.41 4.06
CA LEU A 18 13.14 1.06 5.29
C LEU A 18 12.20 2.24 5.00
N GLY A 19 12.48 3.04 3.97
CA GLY A 19 11.60 4.13 3.54
C GLY A 19 10.22 3.62 3.11
N CYS A 20 10.17 2.59 2.25
CA CYS A 20 8.90 2.01 1.81
C CYS A 20 8.14 1.35 2.98
N PHE A 21 8.85 0.64 3.85
CA PHE A 21 8.23 -0.02 5.00
C PHE A 21 7.65 1.00 5.99
N THR A 22 8.39 2.05 6.33
CA THR A 22 7.91 3.11 7.24
C THR A 22 6.75 3.90 6.64
N ALA A 23 6.79 4.20 5.33
CA ALA A 23 5.67 4.82 4.62
C ALA A 23 4.42 3.93 4.67
N SER A 24 4.57 2.64 4.40
CA SER A 24 3.49 1.66 4.48
C SER A 24 2.86 1.61 5.88
N VAL A 25 3.67 1.49 6.94
CA VAL A 25 3.19 1.48 8.33
C VAL A 25 2.45 2.78 8.65
N THR A 26 3.00 3.93 8.24
CA THR A 26 2.37 5.24 8.48
C THR A 26 1.00 5.33 7.81
N LEU A 27 0.89 4.92 6.55
CA LEU A 27 -0.36 4.93 5.80
C LEU A 27 -1.38 3.92 6.36
N LEU A 28 -0.94 2.74 6.79
CA LEU A 28 -1.81 1.76 7.45
C LEU A 28 -2.40 2.32 8.75
N LEU A 29 -1.56 2.93 9.59
CA LEU A 29 -2.01 3.53 10.84
C LEU A 29 -2.94 4.71 10.60
N TYR A 30 -2.60 5.57 9.63
CA TYR A 30 -3.45 6.70 9.26
C TYR A 30 -4.81 6.24 8.72
N GLY A 31 -4.83 5.30 7.77
CA GLY A 31 -6.07 4.72 7.24
C GLY A 31 -6.92 4.03 8.32
N ALA A 32 -6.28 3.36 9.29
CA ALA A 32 -6.99 2.75 10.42
C ALA A 32 -7.65 3.81 11.33
N LEU A 33 -6.93 4.90 11.64
CA LEU A 33 -7.49 6.01 12.42
C LEU A 33 -8.66 6.66 11.68
N GLU A 34 -8.51 6.91 10.38
CA GLU A 34 -9.56 7.52 9.54
C GLU A 34 -10.80 6.63 9.40
N THR A 35 -10.60 5.31 9.39
CA THR A 35 -11.71 4.34 9.43
C THR A 35 -12.48 4.45 10.74
N ILE A 36 -11.78 4.53 11.87
CA ILE A 36 -12.41 4.61 13.21
C ILE A 36 -13.19 5.91 13.36
N THR A 37 -12.63 7.04 12.94
CA THR A 37 -13.31 8.34 12.99
C THR A 37 -14.54 8.37 12.08
N SER A 38 -14.43 7.83 10.86
CA SER A 38 -15.55 7.73 9.90
C SER A 38 -16.71 6.90 10.47
N ILE A 39 -16.42 5.75 11.07
CA ILE A 39 -17.45 4.91 11.72
C ILE A 39 -18.08 5.63 12.92
N GLY A 40 -17.27 6.32 13.73
CA GLY A 40 -17.75 7.13 14.85
C GLY A 40 -18.75 8.20 14.42
N HIS A 41 -18.46 8.91 13.33
CA HIS A 41 -19.34 9.93 12.75
C HIS A 41 -20.68 9.37 12.26
N VAL A 42 -20.69 8.17 11.67
CA VAL A 42 -21.93 7.51 11.22
C VAL A 42 -22.85 7.23 12.40
N ILE A 43 -22.29 6.65 13.47
CA ILE A 43 -23.04 6.24 14.65
C ILE A 43 -23.61 7.47 15.39
N SER A 44 -22.84 8.56 15.48
CA SER A 44 -23.27 9.77 16.19
C SER A 44 -24.35 10.57 15.45
N THR A 45 -24.39 10.50 14.12
CA THR A 45 -25.17 11.45 13.29
C THR A 45 -26.59 10.96 12.98
N ALA A 46 -26.87 9.65 13.10
CA ALA A 46 -28.20 8.97 13.11
C ALA A 46 -29.35 9.59 12.27
N SER A 47 -29.03 10.27 11.16
CA SER A 47 -29.98 10.93 10.27
C SER A 47 -29.64 10.55 8.84
N ILE A 48 -30.49 9.70 8.26
CA ILE A 48 -30.34 9.16 6.91
C ILE A 48 -30.82 10.24 5.93
N SER A 49 -29.91 11.09 5.47
CA SER A 49 -30.10 12.00 4.34
C SER A 49 -29.31 11.48 3.14
N SER A 50 -29.81 11.66 1.91
CA SER A 50 -29.13 11.19 0.70
C SER A 50 -27.78 11.88 0.45
N GLU A 51 -27.61 13.11 0.96
CA GLU A 51 -26.36 13.86 0.92
C GLU A 51 -25.29 13.26 1.84
N ASN A 52 -25.67 12.89 3.07
CA ASN A 52 -24.79 12.23 4.03
C ASN A 52 -24.29 10.88 3.50
N SER A 53 -25.12 10.13 2.78
CA SER A 53 -24.74 8.85 2.18
C SER A 53 -23.65 9.00 1.12
N LYS A 54 -23.70 10.06 0.29
CA LYS A 54 -22.66 10.30 -0.73
C LYS A 54 -21.32 10.65 -0.08
N GLN A 55 -21.34 11.55 0.92
CA GLN A 55 -20.13 11.93 1.64
C GLN A 55 -19.50 10.74 2.35
N LEU A 56 -20.32 9.85 2.92
CA LEU A 56 -19.85 8.61 3.53
C LEU A 56 -19.17 7.69 2.51
N ILE A 57 -19.78 7.46 1.35
CA ILE A 57 -19.19 6.63 0.30
C ILE A 57 -17.82 7.21 -0.12
N LEU A 58 -17.72 8.53 -0.30
CA LEU A 58 -16.46 9.19 -0.64
C LEU A 58 -15.39 8.98 0.44
N SER A 59 -15.71 9.18 1.73
CA SER A 59 -14.78 8.93 2.83
C SER A 59 -14.29 7.48 2.87
N PHE A 60 -15.15 6.49 2.61
CA PHE A 60 -14.72 5.10 2.53
C PHE A 60 -13.84 4.82 1.31
N ILE A 61 -14.08 5.47 0.17
CA ILE A 61 -13.22 5.34 -1.01
C ILE A 61 -11.82 5.90 -0.71
N GLU A 62 -11.73 7.04 -0.04
CA GLU A 62 -10.45 7.63 0.40
C GLU A 62 -9.68 6.70 1.36
N VAL A 63 -10.38 6.08 2.32
CA VAL A 63 -9.81 5.08 3.22
C VAL A 63 -9.29 3.85 2.47
N VAL A 64 -10.05 3.36 1.48
CA VAL A 64 -9.62 2.23 0.65
C VAL A 64 -8.36 2.59 -0.15
N ASP A 65 -8.30 3.78 -0.74
CA ASP A 65 -7.12 4.25 -1.46
C ASP A 65 -5.86 4.29 -0.56
N LEU A 66 -6.00 4.81 0.67
CA LEU A 66 -4.91 4.81 1.66
C LEU A 66 -4.39 3.41 1.96
N PHE A 67 -5.28 2.43 2.18
CA PHE A 67 -4.88 1.04 2.43
C PHE A 67 -4.22 0.38 1.22
N LEU A 68 -4.71 0.66 0.01
CA LEU A 68 -4.11 0.16 -1.22
C LEU A 68 -2.70 0.74 -1.41
N LEU A 69 -2.53 2.05 -1.26
CA LEU A 69 -1.23 2.70 -1.35
C LEU A 69 -0.27 2.14 -0.29
N ALA A 70 -0.74 1.96 0.95
CA ALA A 70 0.05 1.35 2.01
C ALA A 70 0.51 -0.07 1.65
N THR A 71 -0.36 -0.85 1.01
CA THR A 71 -0.06 -2.20 0.54
C THR A 71 0.94 -2.19 -0.61
N VAL A 72 0.84 -1.24 -1.54
CA VAL A 72 1.83 -1.05 -2.62
C VAL A 72 3.23 -0.78 -2.03
N PHE A 73 3.32 0.12 -1.05
CA PHE A 73 4.58 0.38 -0.35
C PHE A 73 5.10 -0.85 0.40
N TYR A 74 4.21 -1.64 1.01
CA TYR A 74 4.58 -2.88 1.70
C TYR A 74 5.15 -3.93 0.75
N ILE A 75 4.46 -4.20 -0.36
CA ILE A 75 4.89 -5.16 -1.39
C ILE A 75 6.23 -4.69 -1.99
N THR A 76 6.39 -3.39 -2.21
CA THR A 76 7.66 -2.82 -2.68
C THR A 76 8.78 -3.05 -1.68
N ALA A 77 8.54 -2.78 -0.39
CA ALA A 77 9.55 -2.99 0.65
C ALA A 77 9.97 -4.46 0.74
N LEU A 78 9.01 -5.38 0.74
CA LEU A 78 9.29 -6.82 0.79
C LEU A 78 10.01 -7.31 -0.46
N GLY A 79 9.54 -6.96 -1.65
CA GLY A 79 10.18 -7.40 -2.89
C GLY A 79 11.59 -6.84 -3.06
N LEU A 80 11.83 -5.58 -2.67
CA LEU A 80 13.18 -5.03 -2.66
C LEU A 80 14.08 -5.72 -1.61
N TYR A 81 13.51 -6.13 -0.47
CA TYR A 81 14.25 -6.89 0.53
C TYR A 81 14.62 -8.29 0.02
N GLU A 82 13.66 -9.01 -0.54
CA GLU A 82 13.87 -10.38 -1.05
C GLU A 82 14.89 -10.40 -2.19
N LEU A 83 14.78 -9.47 -3.15
CA LEU A 83 15.66 -9.40 -4.33
C LEU A 83 17.11 -9.00 -4.01
N PHE A 84 17.32 -8.12 -3.03
CA PHE A 84 18.64 -7.50 -2.83
C PHE A 84 19.31 -7.87 -1.51
N ILE A 85 18.55 -8.26 -0.48
CA ILE A 85 19.07 -8.49 0.87
C ILE A 85 19.05 -9.98 1.24
N ASP A 86 17.88 -10.63 1.25
CA ASP A 86 17.76 -12.04 1.63
C ASP A 86 16.58 -12.73 0.92
N GLU A 87 16.92 -13.66 0.03
CA GLU A 87 16.01 -14.49 -0.76
C GLU A 87 15.34 -15.63 0.04
N ARG A 88 15.69 -15.84 1.32
CA ARG A 88 15.24 -17.00 2.12
C ARG A 88 14.09 -16.68 3.07
N ILE A 89 13.46 -15.52 2.95
CA ILE A 89 12.31 -15.19 3.77
C ILE A 89 11.16 -16.12 3.41
N LYS A 90 10.50 -16.66 4.44
CA LYS A 90 9.26 -17.42 4.26
C LYS A 90 8.10 -16.44 4.09
N VAL A 91 7.83 -16.06 2.85
CA VAL A 91 6.60 -15.36 2.46
C VAL A 91 5.59 -16.36 1.87
N PRO A 92 4.28 -16.08 1.95
CA PRO A 92 3.30 -16.90 1.26
C PRO A 92 3.51 -16.82 -0.26
N HIS A 93 3.22 -17.91 -0.98
CA HIS A 93 3.56 -18.06 -2.40
C HIS A 93 3.03 -16.94 -3.32
N TRP A 94 1.91 -16.29 -2.95
CA TRP A 94 1.35 -15.18 -3.72
C TRP A 94 2.18 -13.88 -3.62
N LEU A 95 3.09 -13.77 -2.66
CA LEU A 95 3.93 -12.60 -2.36
C LEU A 95 5.42 -12.84 -2.63
N GLU A 96 5.78 -14.05 -3.04
CA GLU A 96 7.15 -14.46 -3.35
C GLU A 96 7.68 -13.70 -4.58
N ILE A 97 8.85 -13.05 -4.45
CA ILE A 97 9.44 -12.20 -5.49
C ILE A 97 10.90 -12.61 -5.70
N HIS A 98 11.12 -13.41 -6.75
CA HIS A 98 12.45 -13.92 -7.12
C HIS A 98 13.16 -13.08 -8.17
N THR A 99 12.40 -12.33 -8.97
CA THR A 99 12.94 -11.47 -10.04
C THR A 99 12.35 -10.06 -10.02
N ILE A 100 13.06 -9.13 -10.66
CA ILE A 100 12.57 -7.76 -10.87
C ILE A 100 11.26 -7.75 -11.68
N ASP A 101 11.06 -8.71 -12.58
CA ASP A 101 9.83 -8.82 -13.36
C ASP A 101 8.65 -9.35 -12.52
N ASP A 102 8.91 -10.19 -11.50
CA ASP A 102 7.90 -10.56 -10.51
C ASP A 102 7.45 -9.34 -9.72
N LEU A 103 8.42 -8.56 -9.21
CA LEU A 103 8.13 -7.30 -8.51
C LEU A 103 7.33 -6.36 -9.41
N LYS A 104 7.76 -6.15 -10.66
CA LYS A 104 7.05 -5.31 -11.63
C LYS A 104 5.62 -5.78 -11.82
N THR A 105 5.41 -7.08 -12.03
CA THR A 105 4.07 -7.66 -12.22
C THR A 105 3.17 -7.40 -11.02
N LYS A 106 3.66 -7.64 -9.79
CA LYS A 106 2.89 -7.37 -8.56
C LYS A 106 2.55 -5.88 -8.42
N LEU A 107 3.50 -4.99 -8.72
CA LEU A 107 3.28 -3.54 -8.69
C LEU A 107 2.29 -3.09 -9.76
N THR A 108 2.39 -3.61 -10.99
CA THR A 108 1.41 -3.30 -12.05
C THR A 108 0.02 -3.73 -11.65
N SER A 109 -0.16 -4.95 -11.11
CA SER A 109 -1.45 -5.40 -10.60
C SER A 109 -1.99 -4.48 -9.51
N ALA A 110 -1.14 -4.06 -8.56
CA ALA A 110 -1.57 -3.18 -7.48
C ALA A 110 -1.92 -1.76 -7.98
N ILE A 111 -1.13 -1.20 -8.90
CA ILE A 111 -1.40 0.11 -9.53
C ILE A 111 -2.74 0.10 -10.28
N VAL A 112 -3.05 -0.99 -11.00
CA VAL A 112 -4.35 -1.13 -11.68
C VAL A 112 -5.51 -1.07 -10.68
N VAL A 113 -5.38 -1.69 -9.51
CA VAL A 113 -6.38 -1.64 -8.45
C VAL A 113 -6.53 -0.23 -7.88
N VAL A 114 -5.41 0.45 -7.57
CA VAL A 114 -5.40 1.85 -7.11
C VAL A 114 -6.12 2.76 -8.10
N LEU A 115 -5.74 2.70 -9.39
CA LEU A 115 -6.38 3.50 -10.43
C LEU A 115 -7.88 3.21 -10.56
N SER A 116 -8.30 1.96 -10.34
CA SER A 116 -9.72 1.58 -10.38
C SER A 116 -10.51 2.23 -9.25
N VAL A 117 -9.94 2.29 -8.04
CA VAL A 117 -10.56 2.94 -6.88
C VAL A 117 -10.60 4.46 -7.05
N LEU A 118 -9.50 5.06 -7.53
CA LEU A 118 -9.46 6.49 -7.83
C LEU A 118 -10.49 6.89 -8.90
N PHE A 119 -10.65 6.06 -9.94
CA PHE A 119 -11.69 6.25 -10.93
C PHE A 119 -13.09 6.19 -10.32
N LEU A 120 -13.35 5.22 -9.44
CA LEU A 120 -14.63 5.13 -8.73
C LEU A 120 -14.89 6.37 -7.86
N ALA A 121 -13.85 6.91 -7.20
CA ALA A 121 -13.94 8.14 -6.43
C ALA A 121 -14.44 9.32 -7.28
N GLU A 122 -13.84 9.50 -8.46
CA GLU A 122 -14.18 10.60 -9.37
C GLU A 122 -15.58 10.45 -9.98
N VAL A 123 -16.05 9.21 -10.21
CA VAL A 123 -17.40 8.96 -10.73
C VAL A 123 -18.50 9.21 -9.68
N VAL A 124 -18.20 9.01 -8.40
CA VAL A 124 -19.16 9.21 -7.29
C VAL A 124 -19.29 10.69 -6.90
N ARG A 125 -18.24 11.48 -7.14
CA ARG A 125 -18.16 12.91 -6.83
C ARG A 125 -19.14 13.73 -7.67
#